data_AF-A0A7C7L5R4-F1
#
_entry.id   AF-A0A7C7L5R4-F1
#
_cell.length_a   1.000
_cell.length_b   1.000
_cell.length_c   1.000
_cell.angle_alpha   90.00
_cell.angle_beta   90.00
_cell.angle_gamma   90.00
#
_symmetry.space_group_name_H-M   'P 1'
#
loop_
_entity.id
_entity.type
_entity.pdbx_description
1 polymer ?
#
loop_
_entity_poly.entity_id
_entity_poly.type
_entity_poly.pdbx_seq_one_letter_code
_entity_poly.pdbx_strand_id
1 'polypeptide(L)'
;MVISSPFSSLCCAVKGVNQTQVNYKAGLSFELCLRALLRQDPDVIMIGEIRDKETAEIAIEAALTGHLVLATLHTNDAPGAASRLIQMGVDAVT
;
A
#
# COMPACT_ATOMS: atom_id res chain seq x y z
N MET A 1 10.64 -1.90 -0.82
CA MET A 1 10.31 -0.99 0.31
C MET A 1 8.98 -1.39 0.92
N VAL A 2 8.74 -1.23 2.22
CA VAL A 2 7.52 -1.72 2.92
C VAL A 2 6.88 -0.59 3.74
N ILE A 3 5.56 -0.45 3.66
CA ILE A 3 4.74 0.42 4.52
C ILE A 3 3.89 -0.48 5.40
N SER A 4 4.06 -0.40 6.72
CA SER A 4 3.27 -1.21 7.66
C SER A 4 2.13 -0.42 8.27
N SER A 5 1.02 -1.10 8.54
CA SER A 5 -0.12 -0.50 9.22
C SER A 5 0.22 -0.09 10.67
N PRO A 6 -0.58 0.75 11.32
CA PRO A 6 -0.34 1.14 12.71
C PRO A 6 -0.70 0.02 13.70
N PHE A 7 -1.54 -0.93 13.28
CA PHE A 7 -1.99 -2.05 14.11
C PHE A 7 -1.07 -3.27 13.97
N SER A 8 -0.40 -3.43 12.83
CA SER A 8 0.70 -4.36 12.65
C SER A 8 2.00 -3.61 12.89
N SER A 9 2.53 -3.68 14.11
CA SER A 9 3.93 -3.29 14.34
C SER A 9 4.82 -4.03 13.35
N LEU A 10 5.91 -3.39 12.91
CA LEU A 10 6.90 -4.01 12.03
C LEU A 10 7.26 -5.39 12.62
N CYS A 11 6.78 -6.46 11.99
CA CYS A 11 6.85 -7.80 12.59
C CYS A 11 8.32 -8.22 12.78
N CYS A 12 9.18 -7.81 11.85
CA CYS A 12 10.63 -7.91 11.96
C CYS A 12 11.31 -6.85 11.07
N ALA A 13 12.50 -6.41 11.50
CA ALA A 13 13.38 -5.58 10.70
C ALA A 13 14.11 -6.47 9.67
N VAL A 14 13.82 -6.26 8.38
CA VAL A 14 14.46 -7.00 7.30
C VAL A 14 15.66 -6.21 6.80
N LYS A 15 16.87 -6.78 6.95
CA LYS A 15 18.10 -6.12 6.51
C LYS A 15 18.07 -5.89 5.00
N GLY A 16 18.39 -4.66 4.57
CA GLY A 16 18.41 -4.27 3.16
C GLY A 16 17.04 -3.87 2.61
N VAL A 17 15.99 -3.85 3.43
CA VAL A 17 14.67 -3.36 3.05
C VAL A 17 14.35 -2.12 3.86
N ASN A 18 14.05 -1.02 3.17
CA ASN A 18 13.51 0.15 3.85
C ASN A 18 12.06 -0.12 4.27
N GLN A 19 11.77 0.03 5.55
CA GLN A 19 10.47 -0.24 6.14
C GLN A 19 10.01 1.00 6.92
N THR A 20 8.83 1.52 6.60
CA THR A 20 8.24 2.71 7.21
C THR A 20 6.96 2.35 7.92
N GLN A 21 6.84 2.76 9.18
CA GLN A 21 5.63 2.56 9.98
C GLN A 21 4.72 3.79 9.90
N VAL A 22 3.43 3.56 9.69
CA VAL A 22 2.40 4.59 9.76
C VAL A 22 2.25 5.08 11.21
N ASN A 23 2.21 6.40 11.39
CA ASN A 23 2.03 7.03 12.70
C ASN A 23 1.06 8.21 12.59
N TYR A 24 -0.22 7.92 12.74
CA TYR A 24 -1.28 8.95 12.69
C TYR A 24 -1.12 10.04 13.76
N LYS A 25 -0.53 9.73 14.92
CA LYS A 25 -0.31 10.75 15.98
C LYS A 25 0.71 11.81 15.54
N ALA A 26 1.65 11.43 14.68
CA ALA A 26 2.63 12.34 14.09
C ALA A 26 2.19 12.87 12.71
N GLY A 27 0.96 12.58 12.27
CA GLY A 27 0.48 12.94 10.93
C GLY A 27 1.06 12.10 9.79
N LEU A 28 1.74 11.00 10.08
CA LEU A 28 2.29 10.06 9.08
C LEU A 28 1.20 9.05 8.70
N SER A 29 0.36 9.43 7.73
CA SER A 29 -0.69 8.57 7.17
C SER A 29 -0.15 7.67 6.04
N PHE A 30 -0.96 6.70 5.59
CA PHE A 30 -0.57 5.78 4.51
C PHE A 30 -0.31 6.52 3.21
N GLU A 31 -1.20 7.45 2.85
CA GLU A 31 -1.18 8.23 1.63
C GLU A 31 0.05 9.13 1.60
N LEU A 32 0.39 9.76 2.74
CA LEU A 32 1.61 10.57 2.87
C LEU A 32 2.87 9.71 2.73
N CYS A 33 2.92 8.56 3.41
CA CYS A 33 4.03 7.64 3.32
C CYS A 33 4.21 7.14 1.88
N LEU A 34 3.14 6.66 1.22
CA LEU A 34 3.20 6.16 -0.16
C LEU A 34 3.72 7.24 -1.12
N ARG A 35 3.19 8.46 -1.05
CA ARG A 35 3.64 9.57 -1.91
C ARG A 35 5.11 9.93 -1.67
N ALA A 36 5.57 9.87 -0.43
CA ALA A 36 6.98 10.09 -0.11
C ALA A 36 7.88 8.99 -0.68
N LEU A 37 7.39 7.74 -0.66
CA LEU A 37 8.14 6.57 -1.12
C LEU A 37 8.29 6.51 -2.63
N LEU A 38 7.29 6.96 -3.40
CA LEU A 38 7.41 7.06 -4.86
C LEU A 38 8.53 8.01 -5.30
N ARG A 39 8.94 8.97 -4.45
CA ARG A 39 10.09 9.84 -4.71
C ARG A 39 11.44 9.22 -4.38
N GLN A 40 11.47 7.98 -3.87
CA GLN A 40 12.70 7.24 -3.56
C GLN A 40 13.12 6.32 -4.71
N ASP A 41 12.42 6.37 -5.85
CA ASP A 41 12.67 5.51 -7.02
C ASP A 41 12.73 4.00 -6.65
N PRO A 42 11.69 3.43 -6.00
CA PRO A 42 11.74 2.05 -5.54
C PRO A 42 11.41 1.05 -6.66
N ASP A 43 12.14 -0.05 -6.80
CA ASP A 43 11.73 -1.11 -7.75
C ASP A 43 10.47 -1.87 -7.30
N VAL A 44 10.37 -2.09 -5.98
CA VAL A 44 9.31 -2.91 -5.36
C VAL A 44 8.73 -2.19 -4.16
N ILE A 45 7.39 -2.13 -4.09
CA ILE A 45 6.61 -1.51 -3.03
C ILE A 45 5.73 -2.57 -2.39
N MET A 46 5.75 -2.63 -1.06
CA MET A 46 4.88 -3.49 -0.27
C MET A 46 4.04 -2.62 0.66
N ILE A 47 2.72 -2.76 0.57
CA ILE A 47 1.74 -2.07 1.41
C ILE A 47 1.17 -3.12 2.36
N GLY A 48 1.22 -2.85 3.65
CA GLY A 48 0.78 -3.81 4.67
C GLY A 48 -0.66 -4.27 4.44
N GLU A 49 -1.56 -3.33 4.19
CA GLU A 49 -2.97 -3.57 3.84
C GLU A 49 -3.53 -2.35 3.10
N ILE A 50 -4.52 -2.55 2.22
CA ILE A 50 -5.28 -1.46 1.59
C ILE A 50 -6.64 -1.36 2.31
N ARG A 51 -6.91 -0.20 2.92
CA ARG A 51 -8.12 0.02 3.73
C ARG A 51 -9.12 0.99 3.11
N ASP A 52 -8.64 1.90 2.28
CA ASP A 52 -9.37 3.02 1.73
C ASP A 52 -9.06 3.20 0.23
N LYS A 53 -9.92 3.98 -0.42
CA LYS A 53 -9.84 4.27 -1.86
C LYS A 53 -8.55 4.99 -2.23
N GLU A 54 -8.13 5.99 -1.46
CA GLU A 54 -6.95 6.81 -1.80
C GLU A 54 -5.67 5.98 -1.82
N THR A 55 -5.47 5.12 -0.81
CA THR A 55 -4.35 4.17 -0.77
C THR A 55 -4.38 3.21 -1.96
N ALA A 56 -5.57 2.75 -2.36
CA ALA A 56 -5.74 1.85 -3.50
C ALA A 56 -5.43 2.53 -4.84
N GLU A 57 -5.87 3.78 -5.03
CA GLU A 57 -5.59 4.57 -6.23
C GLU A 57 -4.08 4.79 -6.40
N ILE A 58 -3.39 5.24 -5.35
CA ILE A 58 -1.94 5.46 -5.41
C ILE A 58 -1.20 4.13 -5.66
N ALA A 59 -1.67 3.01 -5.10
CA ALA A 59 -1.09 1.69 -5.34
C ALA A 59 -1.22 1.26 -6.81
N ILE A 60 -2.36 1.52 -7.46
CA ILE A 60 -2.57 1.23 -8.87
C ILE A 60 -1.72 2.16 -9.75
N GLU A 61 -1.68 3.46 -9.46
CA GLU A 61 -0.82 4.41 -10.18
C GLU A 61 0.67 4.00 -10.10
N ALA A 62 1.13 3.57 -8.93
CA ALA A 62 2.48 3.04 -8.76
C ALA A 62 2.72 1.79 -9.63
N ALA A 63 1.76 0.87 -9.68
CA ALA A 63 1.84 -0.32 -10.51
C ALA A 63 1.88 0.00 -12.02
N LEU A 64 1.09 0.97 -12.47
CA LEU A 64 1.03 1.41 -13.86
C LEU A 64 2.30 2.16 -14.31
N THR A 65 3.02 2.76 -13.38
CA THR A 65 4.26 3.50 -13.64
C THR A 65 5.53 2.62 -13.58
N GLY A 66 5.37 1.29 -13.46
CA GLY A 66 6.46 0.33 -13.57
C GLY A 66 6.99 -0.23 -12.25
N HIS A 67 6.32 0.05 -11.12
CA HIS A 67 6.71 -0.45 -9.81
C HIS A 67 6.01 -1.79 -9.53
N LEU A 68 6.71 -2.78 -8.97
CA LEU A 68 6.04 -3.99 -8.49
C LEU A 68 5.37 -3.70 -7.15
N VAL A 69 4.03 -3.75 -7.11
CA VAL A 69 3.25 -3.48 -5.89
C VAL A 69 2.69 -4.76 -5.29
N LEU A 70 2.96 -4.98 -4.01
CA LEU A 70 2.40 -6.06 -3.20
C LEU A 70 1.51 -5.45 -2.11
N ALA A 71 0.31 -5.98 -1.93
CA ALA A 71 -0.61 -5.52 -0.89
C ALA A 71 -1.45 -6.67 -0.34
N THR A 72 -2.03 -6.46 0.84
CA THR A 72 -3.04 -7.38 1.38
C THR A 72 -4.42 -6.72 1.45
N LEU A 73 -5.45 -7.55 1.30
CA LEU A 73 -6.85 -7.19 1.42
C LEU A 73 -7.54 -8.23 2.30
N HIS A 74 -8.39 -7.78 3.21
CA HIS A 74 -9.19 -8.67 4.04
C HIS A 74 -10.44 -9.13 3.30
N THR A 75 -10.32 -10.23 2.54
CA THR A 75 -11.42 -10.85 1.82
C THR A 75 -11.50 -12.34 2.14
N ASN A 76 -12.70 -12.92 2.01
CA ASN A 76 -12.92 -14.34 2.33
C ASN A 76 -12.34 -15.29 1.26
N ASP A 77 -12.18 -14.79 0.05
CA ASP A 77 -11.69 -15.53 -1.10
C ASP A 77 -10.90 -14.62 -2.06
N ALA A 78 -10.19 -15.26 -2.99
CA ALA A 78 -9.37 -14.58 -3.99
C ALA A 78 -10.16 -13.64 -4.94
N PRO A 79 -11.29 -14.05 -5.56
CA PRO A 79 -12.07 -13.13 -6.41
C PRO A 79 -12.70 -11.98 -5.61
N GLY A 80 -12.92 -12.18 -4.30
CA GLY A 80 -13.34 -11.12 -3.38
C GLY A 80 -12.36 -9.94 -3.34
N ALA A 81 -11.06 -10.15 -3.54
CA ALA A 81 -10.08 -9.07 -3.57
C ALA A 81 -10.32 -8.09 -4.72
N ALA A 82 -10.54 -8.60 -5.94
CA ALA A 82 -10.87 -7.76 -7.09
C ALA A 82 -12.22 -7.04 -6.88
N SER A 83 -13.23 -7.76 -6.39
CA SER A 83 -14.53 -7.19 -6.04
C SER A 83 -14.41 -6.08 -4.99
N ARG A 84 -13.50 -6.24 -4.02
CA ARG A 84 -13.29 -5.27 -2.94
C ARG A 84 -12.70 -3.95 -3.47
N LEU A 85 -11.74 -4.03 -4.39
CA LEU A 85 -11.18 -2.84 -5.04
C LEU A 85 -12.25 -2.08 -5.85
N ILE A 86 -13.10 -2.81 -6.58
CA ILE A 86 -14.24 -2.22 -7.31
C ILE A 86 -15.23 -1.57 -6.33
N GLN A 87 -15.55 -2.22 -5.22
CA GLN A 87 -16.44 -1.67 -4.17
C GLN A 87 -15.88 -0.40 -3.51
N MET A 88 -14.55 -0.27 -3.42
CA MET A 88 -13.91 0.96 -2.94
C MET A 88 -14.05 2.12 -3.94
N GLY A 89 -14.53 1.87 -5.15
CA GLY A 89 -14.72 2.87 -6.19
C GLY A 89 -13.40 3.27 -6.85
N VAL A 90 -12.44 2.36 -6.88
CA VAL A 90 -11.19 2.54 -7.62
C VAL A 90 -11.52 2.33 -9.09
N ASP A 91 -11.25 3.34 -9.91
CA ASP A 91 -11.56 3.26 -11.33
C ASP A 91 -10.68 2.20 -11.98
N ALA A 92 -11.32 1.20 -12.59
CA ALA A 92 -10.62 0.32 -13.51
C ALA A 92 -10.20 1.19 -14.68
N VAL A 93 -8.89 1.24 -14.95
CA VAL A 93 -8.29 1.98 -16.07
C VAL A 93 -9.14 1.71 -17.32
N THR A 94 -9.92 2.72 -17.72
CA THR A 94 -10.79 2.71 -18.89
C THR A 94 -10.02 3.26 -20.08
#